data_AF-A0A2A3E591-F1
#
_entry.id   AF-A0A2A3E591-F1
#
_cell.length_a   1.000
_cell.length_b   1.000
_cell.length_c   1.000
_cell.angle_alpha   90.00
_cell.angle_beta   90.00
_cell.angle_gamma   90.00
#
_symmetry.space_group_name_H-M   'P 1'
#
loop_
_entity.id
_entity.type
_entity.pdbx_description
1 polymer ?
#
loop_
_entity_poly.entity_id
_entity_poly.type
_entity_poly.pdbx_seq_one_letter_code
_entity_poly.pdbx_strand_id
1 'polypeptide(L)'
;MNDIIIFKEKHINITDSQIKDLLQNQIQLINHVKNKQNQHCNEDEIKIKDLILKITSMRESLQSKKQTLEYKNNLLSKHLDHVIEIKEEKDKFLKEYHLLELQRNKLKICKRNLQDQELLDKGRRKFLLYKALTGIRWDYEKLKETITGYVLHKNYIHHFSYINEESTKNINDLLWQEIYQSIFQKENNEMYNKENIVENKEL
;
A
#
# COMPACT_ATOMS: atom_id res chain seq x y z
N MET A 1 20.52 128.83 -18.63
CA MET A 1 19.13 128.49 -18.27
C MET A 1 18.45 127.63 -19.34
N ASN A 2 18.74 127.83 -20.64
CA ASN A 2 18.26 126.97 -21.73
C ASN A 2 18.83 125.54 -21.72
N ASP A 3 20.09 125.35 -21.33
CA ASP A 3 20.69 124.01 -21.36
C ASP A 3 20.07 123.05 -20.33
N ILE A 4 19.57 123.58 -19.20
CA ILE A 4 18.88 122.81 -18.16
C ILE A 4 17.49 122.36 -18.62
N ILE A 5 16.81 123.17 -19.44
CA ILE A 5 15.50 122.84 -20.01
C ILE A 5 15.65 121.79 -21.11
N ILE A 6 16.68 121.91 -21.95
CA ILE A 6 17.01 120.92 -22.99
C ILE A 6 17.45 119.58 -22.37
N PHE A 7 18.19 119.60 -21.25
CA PHE A 7 18.55 118.38 -20.51
C PHE A 7 17.35 117.71 -19.86
N LYS A 8 16.37 118.50 -19.40
CA LYS A 8 15.09 117.99 -18.91
C LYS A 8 14.26 117.37 -20.04
N GLU A 9 14.11 118.03 -21.19
CA GLU A 9 13.36 117.50 -22.34
C GLU A 9 13.97 116.22 -22.95
N LYS A 10 15.30 116.05 -22.91
CA LYS A 10 15.96 114.80 -23.31
C LYS A 10 15.72 113.63 -22.33
N HIS A 11 15.33 113.93 -21.09
CA HIS A 11 15.11 112.96 -20.02
C HIS A 11 13.64 112.91 -19.52
N ILE A 12 12.73 113.59 -20.20
CA ILE A 12 11.28 113.66 -19.97
C ILE A 12 10.63 112.96 -21.17
N ASN A 13 9.78 111.94 -21.08
CA ASN A 13 9.14 111.30 -19.94
C ASN A 13 8.84 109.87 -20.38
N ILE A 14 9.47 108.87 -19.78
CA ILE A 14 8.75 107.59 -19.67
C ILE A 14 7.50 107.95 -18.88
N THR A 15 6.34 107.90 -19.52
CA THR A 15 5.09 108.31 -18.87
C THR A 15 4.80 107.33 -17.74
N ASP A 16 4.20 107.77 -16.63
CA ASP A 16 3.79 106.84 -15.55
C ASP A 16 3.00 105.64 -16.11
N SER A 17 2.23 105.86 -17.17
CA SER A 17 1.57 104.80 -17.98
C SER A 17 2.54 103.75 -18.52
N GLN A 18 3.67 104.15 -19.12
CA GLN A 18 4.67 103.24 -19.70
C GLN A 18 5.44 102.47 -18.61
N ILE A 19 5.72 103.09 -17.46
CA ILE A 19 6.31 102.41 -16.30
C ILE A 19 5.32 101.37 -15.76
N LYS A 20 4.05 101.74 -15.66
CA LYS A 20 2.97 100.86 -15.18
C LYS A 20 2.77 99.66 -16.12
N ASP A 21 2.79 99.87 -17.43
CA ASP A 21 2.70 98.79 -18.43
C ASP A 21 3.94 97.88 -18.39
N LEU A 22 5.15 98.43 -18.24
CA LEU A 22 6.36 97.63 -18.07
C LEU A 22 6.30 96.77 -16.81
N LEU A 23 5.91 97.33 -15.66
CA LEU A 23 5.72 96.60 -14.42
C LEU A 23 4.64 95.51 -14.57
N GLN A 24 3.54 95.82 -15.25
CA GLN A 24 2.45 94.87 -15.47
C GLN A 24 2.87 93.71 -16.38
N ASN A 25 3.65 93.99 -17.44
CA ASN A 25 4.27 92.97 -18.28
C ASN A 25 5.30 92.12 -17.50
N GLN A 26 6.09 92.73 -16.63
CA GLN A 26 7.04 92.02 -15.77
C GLN A 26 6.32 91.10 -14.77
N ILE A 27 5.22 91.56 -14.18
CA ILE A 27 4.35 90.75 -13.31
C ILE A 27 3.75 89.58 -14.08
N GLN A 28 3.29 89.79 -15.32
CA GLN A 28 2.77 88.70 -16.16
C GLN A 28 3.85 87.66 -16.48
N LEU A 29 5.08 88.07 -16.80
CA LEU A 29 6.20 87.15 -17.01
C LEU A 29 6.53 86.34 -15.76
N ILE A 30 6.60 86.99 -14.59
CA ILE A 30 6.83 86.32 -13.31
C ILE A 30 5.72 85.31 -13.02
N ASN A 31 4.46 85.68 -13.23
CA ASN A 31 3.31 84.78 -13.05
C ASN A 31 3.36 83.59 -14.01
N HIS A 32 3.74 83.81 -15.27
CA HIS A 32 3.90 82.72 -16.25
C HIS A 32 5.02 81.75 -15.83
N VAL A 33 6.18 82.26 -15.44
CA VAL A 33 7.30 81.42 -14.96
C VAL A 33 6.88 80.63 -13.71
N LYS A 34 6.22 81.29 -12.74
CA LYS A 34 5.73 80.66 -11.53
C LYS A 34 4.71 79.55 -11.82
N ASN A 35 3.76 79.79 -12.72
CA ASN A 35 2.75 78.79 -13.10
C ASN A 35 3.39 77.59 -13.80
N LYS A 36 4.34 77.82 -14.73
CA LYS A 36 5.07 76.75 -15.41
C LYS A 36 5.90 75.93 -14.42
N GLN A 37 6.55 76.59 -13.46
CA GLN A 37 7.32 75.90 -12.43
C GLN A 37 6.42 75.07 -11.51
N ASN A 38 5.28 75.61 -11.08
CA ASN A 38 4.29 74.86 -10.29
C ASN A 38 3.73 73.65 -11.04
N GLN A 39 3.49 73.76 -12.35
CA GLN A 39 3.08 72.62 -13.18
C GLN A 39 4.15 71.52 -13.20
N HIS A 40 5.41 71.87 -13.45
CA HIS A 40 6.51 70.91 -13.41
C HIS A 40 6.66 70.25 -12.03
N CYS A 41 6.59 71.03 -10.94
CA CYS A 41 6.63 70.49 -9.59
C CYS A 41 5.49 69.50 -9.32
N ASN A 42 4.27 69.80 -9.76
CA ASN A 42 3.13 68.88 -9.61
C ASN A 42 3.30 67.60 -10.43
N GLU A 43 3.78 67.70 -11.68
CA GLU A 43 4.06 66.54 -12.52
C GLU A 43 5.13 65.63 -11.90
N ASP A 44 6.20 66.23 -11.37
CA ASP A 44 7.27 65.48 -10.72
C ASP A 44 6.81 64.87 -9.40
N GLU A 45 5.97 65.56 -8.62
CA GLU A 45 5.37 65.00 -7.41
C GLU A 45 4.50 63.77 -7.73
N ILE A 46 3.69 63.83 -8.80
CA ILE A 46 2.89 62.68 -9.26
C ILE A 46 3.81 61.52 -9.67
N LYS A 47 4.85 61.78 -10.48
CA LYS A 47 5.82 60.74 -10.89
C LYS A 47 6.52 60.11 -9.70
N ILE A 48 6.92 60.91 -8.71
CA ILE A 48 7.56 60.41 -7.48
C ILE A 48 6.60 59.49 -6.73
N LYS A 49 5.33 59.88 -6.55
CA LYS A 49 4.32 59.04 -5.90
C LYS A 49 4.11 57.73 -6.65
N ASP A 50 4.00 57.76 -7.96
CA ASP A 50 3.87 56.56 -8.80
C ASP A 50 5.07 55.62 -8.68
N LEU A 51 6.29 56.17 -8.66
CA LEU A 51 7.52 55.38 -8.47
C LEU A 51 7.57 54.75 -7.07
N ILE A 52 7.16 55.48 -6.03
CA ILE A 52 7.08 54.94 -4.66
C ILE A 52 6.07 53.78 -4.60
N LEU A 53 4.90 53.92 -5.23
CA LEU A 53 3.90 52.85 -5.31
C LEU A 53 4.44 51.62 -6.04
N LYS A 54 5.18 51.81 -7.15
CA LYS A 54 5.83 50.70 -7.86
C LYS A 54 6.88 50.01 -7.00
N ILE A 55 7.74 50.76 -6.31
CA ILE A 55 8.79 50.20 -5.44
C ILE A 55 8.18 49.41 -4.28
N THR A 56 7.15 49.95 -3.64
CA THR A 56 6.46 49.28 -2.52
C THR A 56 5.80 47.98 -2.98
N SER A 57 5.07 48.00 -4.10
CA SER A 57 4.48 46.79 -4.70
C SER A 57 5.53 45.73 -5.06
N MET A 58 6.66 46.15 -5.67
CA MET A 58 7.75 45.22 -5.99
C MET A 58 8.37 44.62 -4.73
N ARG A 59 8.56 45.41 -3.66
CA ARG A 59 9.10 44.95 -2.39
C ARG A 59 8.18 43.93 -1.71
N GLU A 60 6.87 44.16 -1.71
CA GLU A 60 5.88 43.21 -1.18
C GLU A 60 5.87 41.90 -1.97
N SER A 61 5.87 41.98 -3.30
CA SER A 61 5.96 40.79 -4.16
C SER A 61 7.26 40.01 -3.91
N LEU A 62 8.39 40.70 -3.76
CA LEU A 62 9.67 40.06 -3.44
C LEU A 62 9.60 39.32 -2.09
N GLN A 63 9.03 39.96 -1.08
CA GLN A 63 8.90 39.40 0.26
C GLN A 63 7.99 38.16 0.25
N SER A 64 6.87 38.21 -0.45
CA SER A 64 5.96 37.06 -0.63
C SER A 64 6.66 35.88 -1.34
N LYS A 65 7.42 36.16 -2.40
CA LYS A 65 8.21 35.14 -3.11
C LYS A 65 9.28 34.53 -2.20
N LYS A 66 9.96 35.33 -1.38
CA LYS A 66 10.95 34.85 -0.41
C LYS A 66 10.33 33.87 0.59
N GLN A 67 9.20 34.23 1.19
CA GLN A 67 8.47 33.35 2.12
C GLN A 67 8.02 32.05 1.45
N THR A 68 7.53 32.13 0.21
CA THR A 68 7.11 30.96 -0.57
C THR A 68 8.29 30.03 -0.86
N LEU A 69 9.45 30.58 -1.21
CA LEU A 69 10.67 29.81 -1.44
C LEU A 69 11.17 29.13 -0.17
N GLU A 70 11.16 29.83 0.95
CA GLU A 70 11.56 29.28 2.25
C GLU A 70 10.66 28.12 2.68
N TYR A 71 9.34 28.26 2.52
CA TYR A 71 8.39 27.17 2.76
C TYR A 71 8.67 25.96 1.85
N LYS A 72 8.87 26.18 0.54
CA LYS A 72 9.18 25.10 -0.40
C LYS A 72 10.50 24.40 -0.08
N ASN A 73 11.51 25.15 0.36
CA ASN A 73 12.79 24.60 0.75
C ASN A 73 12.67 23.71 2.00
N ASN A 74 11.90 24.15 3.00
CA ASN A 74 11.62 23.35 4.19
C ASN A 74 10.85 22.07 3.85
N LEU A 75 9.88 22.16 2.92
CA LEU A 75 9.15 20.99 2.44
C LEU A 75 10.07 20.01 1.70
N LEU A 76 10.97 20.52 0.85
CA LEU A 76 11.95 19.70 0.14
C LEU A 76 12.89 18.97 1.11
N SER A 77 13.33 19.62 2.19
CA SER A 77 14.14 18.98 3.23
C SER A 77 13.39 17.79 3.85
N LYS A 78 12.12 17.95 4.20
CA LYS A 78 11.31 16.84 4.76
C LYS A 78 11.15 15.68 3.78
N HIS A 79 11.01 15.98 2.49
CA HIS A 79 10.94 14.93 1.47
C HIS A 79 12.26 14.20 1.30
N LEU A 80 13.41 14.88 1.45
CA LEU A 80 14.72 14.22 1.45
C LEU A 80 14.87 13.27 2.62
N ASP A 81 14.41 13.66 3.82
CA ASP A 81 14.42 12.79 4.99
C ASP A 81 13.58 11.52 4.75
N HIS A 82 12.38 11.65 4.19
CA HIS A 82 11.54 10.49 3.81
C HIS A 82 12.21 9.59 2.77
N VAL A 83 12.93 10.16 1.81
CA VAL A 83 13.66 9.36 0.80
C VAL A 83 14.78 8.54 1.46
N ILE A 84 15.44 9.08 2.48
CA ILE A 84 16.46 8.35 3.25
C ILE A 84 15.79 7.19 4.01
N GLU A 85 14.69 7.43 4.72
CA GLU A 85 13.95 6.39 5.45
C GLU A 85 13.52 5.24 4.53
N ILE A 86 12.92 5.54 3.37
CA ILE A 86 12.50 4.54 2.39
C ILE A 86 13.68 3.73 1.87
N LYS A 87 14.84 4.38 1.68
CA LYS A 87 16.05 3.70 1.21
C LYS A 87 16.58 2.71 2.25
N GLU A 88 16.59 3.10 3.52
CA GLU A 88 16.98 2.22 4.62
C GLU A 88 16.04 1.01 4.75
N GLU A 89 14.73 1.23 4.62
CA GLU A 89 13.72 0.17 4.65
C GLU A 89 13.90 -0.79 3.46
N LYS A 90 14.12 -0.27 2.26
CA LYS A 90 14.44 -1.07 1.06
C LYS A 90 15.67 -1.95 1.29
N ASP A 91 16.73 -1.41 1.86
CA ASP A 91 17.96 -2.18 2.13
C ASP A 91 17.74 -3.27 3.18
N LYS A 92 16.86 -3.03 4.17
CA LYS A 92 16.44 -4.05 5.13
C LYS A 92 15.68 -5.19 4.46
N PHE A 93 14.69 -4.88 3.62
CA PHE A 93 13.94 -5.90 2.89
C PHE A 93 14.82 -6.71 1.94
N LEU A 94 15.80 -6.09 1.30
CA LEU A 94 16.72 -6.80 0.42
C LEU A 94 17.55 -7.86 1.18
N LYS A 95 18.02 -7.52 2.38
CA LYS A 95 18.75 -8.47 3.26
C LYS A 95 17.85 -9.63 3.69
N GLU A 96 16.62 -9.33 4.10
CA GLU A 96 15.64 -10.34 4.49
C GLU A 96 15.30 -11.28 3.33
N TYR A 97 15.06 -10.72 2.14
CA TYR A 97 14.81 -11.47 0.92
C TYR A 97 15.95 -12.46 0.63
N HIS A 98 17.20 -12.01 0.68
CA HIS A 98 18.35 -12.89 0.48
C HIS A 98 18.43 -14.02 1.53
N LEU A 99 18.14 -13.72 2.80
CA LEU A 99 18.13 -14.73 3.86
C LEU A 99 17.05 -15.79 3.61
N LEU A 100 15.84 -15.36 3.25
CA LEU A 100 14.72 -16.25 2.94
C LEU A 100 15.00 -17.10 1.69
N GLU A 101 15.64 -16.53 0.67
CA GLU A 101 16.03 -17.27 -0.52
C GLU A 101 17.07 -18.35 -0.19
N LEU A 102 18.04 -18.06 0.68
CA LEU A 102 18.99 -19.06 1.18
C LEU A 102 18.28 -20.18 1.95
N GLN A 103 17.32 -19.85 2.82
CA GLN A 103 16.54 -20.84 3.56
C GLN A 103 15.69 -21.71 2.63
N ARG A 104 15.00 -21.10 1.66
CA ARG A 104 14.24 -21.81 0.62
C ARG A 104 15.12 -22.78 -0.15
N ASN A 105 16.32 -22.37 -0.55
CA ASN A 105 17.26 -23.23 -1.25
C ASN A 105 17.71 -24.41 -0.39
N LYS A 106 17.99 -24.20 0.90
CA LYS A 106 18.29 -25.28 1.85
C LYS A 106 17.14 -26.27 1.95
N LEU A 107 15.91 -25.79 2.09
CA LEU A 107 14.71 -26.64 2.16
C LEU A 107 14.46 -27.41 0.86
N LYS A 108 14.67 -26.77 -0.29
CA LYS A 108 14.54 -27.42 -1.61
C LYS A 108 15.53 -28.58 -1.79
N ILE A 109 16.73 -28.46 -1.21
CA ILE A 109 17.78 -29.49 -1.26
C ILE A 109 17.58 -30.55 -0.18
N CYS A 110 16.83 -30.25 0.89
CA CYS A 110 16.56 -31.16 1.98
C CYS A 110 15.78 -32.37 1.47
N LYS A 111 16.46 -33.51 1.35
CA LYS A 111 15.83 -34.78 0.98
C LYS A 111 15.05 -35.33 2.17
N ARG A 112 13.94 -36.01 1.88
CA ARG A 112 13.20 -36.77 2.90
C ARG A 112 14.15 -37.73 3.61
N ASN A 113 14.03 -37.83 4.92
CA ASN A 113 14.79 -38.81 5.69
C ASN A 113 14.43 -40.22 5.20
N LEU A 114 15.43 -40.93 4.66
CA LEU A 114 15.24 -42.27 4.12
C LEU A 114 14.75 -43.24 5.19
N GLN A 115 15.24 -43.11 6.43
CA GLN A 115 14.84 -43.99 7.54
C GLN A 115 13.36 -43.79 7.91
N ASP A 116 12.92 -42.54 8.02
CA ASP A 116 11.53 -42.22 8.33
C ASP A 116 10.61 -42.66 7.18
N GLN A 117 11.05 -42.47 5.93
CA GLN A 117 10.30 -42.91 4.77
C GLN A 117 10.16 -44.44 4.73
N GLU A 118 11.24 -45.19 4.97
CA GLU A 118 11.18 -46.64 5.07
C GLU A 118 10.29 -47.13 6.21
N LEU A 119 10.32 -46.45 7.37
CA LEU A 119 9.48 -46.77 8.51
C LEU A 119 7.99 -46.58 8.16
N LEU A 120 7.66 -45.45 7.52
CA LEU A 120 6.30 -45.16 7.05
C LEU A 120 5.83 -46.18 6.00
N ASP A 121 6.69 -46.56 5.07
CA ASP A 121 6.35 -47.53 4.02
C ASP A 121 6.14 -48.93 4.61
N LYS A 122 6.98 -49.35 5.58
CA LYS A 122 6.76 -50.58 6.36
C LYS A 122 5.45 -50.54 7.13
N GLY A 123 5.14 -49.41 7.79
CA GLY A 123 3.89 -49.21 8.52
C GLY A 123 2.66 -49.31 7.62
N ARG A 124 2.68 -48.63 6.46
CA ARG A 124 1.61 -48.70 5.44
C ARG A 124 1.43 -50.12 4.92
N ARG A 125 2.52 -50.81 4.61
CA ARG A 125 2.46 -52.21 4.14
C ARG A 125 1.85 -53.13 5.20
N LYS A 126 2.27 -53.00 6.46
CA LYS A 126 1.73 -53.79 7.59
C LYS A 126 0.24 -53.50 7.79
N PHE A 127 -0.17 -52.23 7.74
CA PHE A 127 -1.59 -51.85 7.82
C PHE A 127 -2.43 -52.44 6.68
N LEU A 128 -1.96 -52.34 5.44
CA LEU A 128 -2.65 -52.92 4.29
C LEU A 128 -2.76 -54.44 4.39
N LEU A 129 -1.73 -55.11 4.89
CA LEU A 129 -1.77 -56.56 5.14
C LEU A 129 -2.81 -56.91 6.19
N TYR A 130 -2.86 -56.22 7.33
CA TYR A 130 -3.92 -56.46 8.32
C TYR A 130 -5.30 -56.25 7.72
N LYS A 131 -5.51 -55.14 7.02
CA LYS A 131 -6.80 -54.84 6.37
C LYS A 131 -7.19 -55.93 5.37
N ALA A 132 -6.24 -56.43 4.56
CA ALA A 132 -6.51 -57.46 3.57
C ALA A 132 -6.75 -58.84 4.20
N LEU A 133 -6.02 -59.18 5.26
CA LEU A 133 -6.12 -60.46 5.95
C LEU A 133 -7.41 -60.58 6.76
N THR A 134 -7.76 -59.53 7.51
CA THR A 134 -8.91 -59.58 8.42
C THR A 134 -10.17 -59.00 7.81
N GLY A 135 -10.07 -58.08 6.83
CA GLY A 135 -11.22 -57.34 6.33
C GLY A 135 -11.84 -56.39 7.38
N ILE A 136 -11.28 -56.31 8.59
CA ILE A 136 -11.83 -55.52 9.69
C ILE A 136 -11.51 -54.04 9.48
N ARG A 137 -12.54 -53.21 9.67
CA ARG A 137 -12.41 -51.77 9.83
C ARG A 137 -12.94 -51.35 11.19
N TRP A 138 -12.06 -50.76 11.98
CA TRP A 138 -12.34 -50.32 13.35
C TRP A 138 -13.13 -49.02 13.38
N ASP A 139 -14.08 -48.91 14.30
CA ASP A 139 -14.73 -47.66 14.68
C ASP A 139 -13.94 -47.00 15.82
N TYR A 140 -13.09 -46.05 15.45
CA TYR A 140 -12.17 -45.39 16.38
C TYR A 140 -12.86 -44.45 17.36
N GLU A 141 -14.10 -44.03 17.12
CA GLU A 141 -14.83 -43.15 18.03
C GLU A 141 -15.28 -43.89 19.30
N LYS A 142 -15.60 -45.18 19.17
CA LYS A 142 -16.14 -46.02 20.24
C LYS A 142 -15.10 -46.94 20.90
N LEU A 143 -13.86 -46.93 20.39
CA LEU A 143 -12.78 -47.82 20.81
C LEU A 143 -12.35 -47.66 22.28
N LYS A 144 -12.69 -46.52 22.92
CA LYS A 144 -12.31 -46.25 24.32
C LYS A 144 -13.03 -47.16 25.32
N GLU A 145 -14.24 -47.60 24.99
CA GLU A 145 -15.13 -48.35 25.89
C GLU A 145 -15.43 -49.75 25.36
N THR A 146 -15.46 -49.92 24.03
CA THR A 146 -15.82 -51.17 23.37
C THR A 146 -14.93 -51.44 22.15
N ILE A 147 -14.67 -52.71 21.88
CA ILE A 147 -14.01 -53.17 20.66
C ILE A 147 -15.09 -53.26 19.59
N THR A 148 -15.26 -52.16 18.83
CA THR A 148 -16.31 -52.01 17.84
C THR A 148 -15.74 -51.80 16.44
N GLY A 149 -16.34 -52.45 15.46
CA GLY A 149 -15.93 -52.34 14.07
C GLY A 149 -16.85 -53.12 13.14
N TYR A 150 -16.44 -53.22 11.89
CA TYR A 150 -17.11 -54.05 10.91
C TYR A 150 -16.14 -54.87 10.09
N VAL A 151 -16.53 -56.09 9.77
CA VAL A 151 -15.83 -56.94 8.81
C VAL A 151 -16.41 -56.68 7.43
N LEU A 152 -15.55 -56.31 6.49
CA LEU A 152 -15.91 -56.04 5.11
C LEU A 152 -15.23 -57.05 4.20
N HIS A 153 -16.02 -57.91 3.55
CA HIS A 153 -15.52 -58.82 2.53
C HIS A 153 -16.50 -58.89 1.34
N LYS A 154 -16.14 -58.20 0.24
CA LYS A 154 -17.02 -57.99 -0.94
C LYS A 154 -18.40 -57.44 -0.55
N ASN A 155 -19.44 -58.28 -0.56
CA ASN A 155 -20.83 -57.94 -0.27
C ASN A 155 -21.24 -58.24 1.19
N TYR A 156 -20.35 -58.83 1.97
CA TYR A 156 -20.55 -59.06 3.39
C TYR A 156 -20.09 -57.83 4.17
N ILE A 157 -21.03 -57.21 4.90
CA ILE A 157 -20.75 -56.16 5.87
C ILE A 157 -21.41 -56.59 7.17
N HIS A 158 -20.61 -56.94 8.16
CA HIS A 158 -21.10 -57.30 9.49
C HIS A 158 -20.48 -56.41 10.54
N HIS A 159 -21.32 -55.83 11.38
CA HIS A 159 -20.92 -54.95 12.47
C HIS A 159 -20.85 -55.75 13.77
N PHE A 160 -19.73 -55.66 14.48
CA PHE A 160 -19.52 -56.28 15.78
C PHE A 160 -19.19 -55.23 16.84
N SER A 161 -19.55 -55.51 18.09
CA SER A 161 -19.23 -54.67 19.24
C SER A 161 -19.08 -55.55 20.48
N TYR A 162 -17.89 -55.57 21.06
CA TYR A 162 -17.58 -56.35 22.26
C TYR A 162 -17.15 -55.42 23.40
N ILE A 163 -17.58 -55.71 24.63
CA ILE A 163 -17.19 -54.96 25.82
C ILE A 163 -15.77 -55.38 26.22
N ASN A 164 -14.89 -54.42 26.48
CA ASN A 164 -13.47 -54.65 26.72
C ASN A 164 -13.15 -55.31 28.09
N GLU A 165 -14.18 -55.75 28.83
CA GLU A 165 -14.07 -56.40 30.15
C GLU A 165 -13.89 -57.93 30.05
N GLU A 166 -14.11 -58.51 28.87
CA GLU A 166 -13.88 -59.94 28.64
C GLU A 166 -12.39 -60.25 28.43
N SER A 167 -11.92 -61.40 28.95
CA SER A 167 -10.52 -61.81 28.84
C SER A 167 -9.99 -61.72 27.38
N THR A 168 -8.77 -61.23 27.19
CA THR A 168 -8.17 -60.99 25.86
C THR A 168 -8.12 -62.22 24.94
N LYS A 169 -8.17 -63.42 25.51
CA LYS A 169 -8.28 -64.67 24.74
C LYS A 169 -9.66 -64.84 24.09
N ASN A 170 -10.74 -64.51 24.81
CA ASN A 170 -12.11 -64.61 24.30
C ASN A 170 -12.35 -63.66 23.11
N ILE A 171 -11.85 -62.42 23.22
CA ILE A 171 -12.01 -61.41 22.17
C ILE A 171 -11.32 -61.82 20.87
N ASN A 172 -10.10 -62.39 20.95
CA ASN A 172 -9.40 -62.85 19.75
C ASN A 172 -10.17 -63.97 19.05
N ASP A 173 -10.71 -64.92 19.80
CA ASP A 173 -11.50 -66.01 19.24
C ASP A 173 -12.79 -65.49 18.58
N LEU A 174 -13.47 -64.53 19.20
CA LEU A 174 -14.65 -63.85 18.63
C LEU A 174 -14.30 -63.12 17.33
N LEU A 175 -13.22 -62.33 17.29
CA LEU A 175 -12.78 -61.63 16.08
C LEU A 175 -12.41 -62.61 14.95
N TRP A 176 -11.76 -63.73 15.26
CA TRP A 176 -11.48 -64.77 14.27
C TRP A 176 -12.75 -65.46 13.76
N GLN A 177 -13.77 -65.64 14.61
CA GLN A 177 -15.07 -66.13 14.19
C GLN A 177 -15.74 -65.16 13.21
N GLU A 178 -15.69 -63.84 13.47
CA GLU A 178 -16.22 -62.83 12.55
C GLU A 178 -15.54 -62.87 11.17
N ILE A 179 -14.21 -63.01 11.18
CA ILE A 179 -13.42 -63.17 9.95
C ILE A 179 -13.83 -64.46 9.23
N TYR A 180 -13.93 -65.59 9.95
CA TYR A 180 -14.30 -66.88 9.37
C TYR A 180 -15.69 -66.83 8.74
N GLN A 181 -16.68 -66.26 9.42
CA GLN A 181 -18.05 -66.10 8.90
C GLN A 181 -18.07 -65.28 7.60
N SER A 182 -17.26 -64.21 7.53
CA SER A 182 -17.15 -63.40 6.32
C SER A 182 -16.62 -64.17 5.10
N ILE A 183 -15.78 -65.19 5.33
CA ILE A 183 -15.23 -66.07 4.28
C ILE A 183 -16.21 -67.20 3.94
N PHE A 184 -16.85 -67.80 4.95
CA PHE A 184 -17.77 -68.93 4.76
C PHE A 184 -19.07 -68.52 4.05
N GLN A 185 -19.62 -67.34 4.36
CA GLN A 185 -20.78 -66.81 3.63
C GLN A 185 -20.47 -66.51 2.16
N LYS A 186 -19.21 -66.24 1.82
CA LYS A 186 -18.76 -66.11 0.43
C LYS A 186 -18.77 -67.46 -0.28
N GLU A 187 -18.26 -68.53 0.33
CA GLU A 187 -18.25 -69.87 -0.29
C GLU A 187 -19.66 -70.38 -0.57
N ASN A 188 -20.58 -70.20 0.38
CA ASN A 188 -21.98 -70.58 0.19
C ASN A 188 -22.66 -69.72 -0.89
N ASN A 189 -22.50 -68.39 -0.90
CA ASN A 189 -23.07 -67.54 -1.95
C ASN A 189 -22.47 -67.79 -3.34
N GLU A 190 -21.19 -68.19 -3.43
CA GLU A 190 -20.57 -68.61 -4.69
C GLU A 190 -21.02 -70.02 -5.13
N MET A 191 -21.40 -70.92 -4.21
CA MET A 191 -22.03 -72.23 -4.50
C MET A 191 -23.48 -72.09 -4.96
N TYR A 192 -24.32 -71.35 -4.23
CA TYR A 192 -25.72 -71.10 -4.59
C TYR A 192 -25.85 -70.40 -5.95
N ASN A 193 -24.94 -69.48 -6.27
CA ASN A 193 -24.92 -68.85 -7.60
C ASN A 193 -24.48 -69.80 -8.72
N LYS A 194 -23.72 -70.87 -8.43
CA LYS A 194 -23.37 -71.89 -9.43
C LYS A 194 -24.50 -72.91 -9.62
N GLU A 195 -25.18 -73.32 -8.55
CA GLU A 195 -26.35 -74.21 -8.63
C GLU A 195 -27.54 -73.55 -9.35
N ASN A 196 -27.80 -72.26 -9.08
CA ASN A 196 -28.83 -71.49 -9.81
C ASN A 196 -28.54 -71.29 -11.31
N ILE A 197 -27.29 -71.47 -11.76
CA ILE A 197 -26.94 -71.44 -13.20
C ILE A 197 -27.22 -72.81 -13.87
N VAL A 198 -27.24 -73.89 -13.10
CA VAL A 198 -27.55 -75.24 -13.61
C VAL A 198 -29.06 -75.43 -13.74
N GLU A 199 -29.86 -74.98 -12.76
CA GLU A 199 -31.33 -75.12 -12.82
C GLU A 199 -31.99 -74.26 -13.91
N ASN A 200 -31.42 -73.12 -14.28
CA ASN A 200 -31.96 -72.25 -15.35
C ASN A 200 -31.60 -72.70 -16.79
N LYS A 201 -31.02 -73.91 -16.97
CA LYS A 201 -30.72 -74.49 -18.29
C LYS A 201 -31.65 -75.64 -18.68
N GLU A 202 -32.56 -76.05 -17.81
CA GLU A 202 -33.59 -77.05 -18.12
C GLU A 202 -34.96 -76.37 -18.19
N LEU A 203 -35.21 -75.63 -19.28
CA LEU A 203 -36.53 -75.28 -19.82
C LEU A 203 -36.42 -74.99 -21.32
#